data_AF-A0AA90NLS6-F1
#
_entry.id   AF-A0AA90NLS6-F1
#
_cell.length_a   1.000
_cell.length_b   1.000
_cell.length_c   1.000
_cell.angle_alpha   90.00
_cell.angle_beta   90.00
_cell.angle_gamma   90.00
#
_symmetry.space_group_name_H-M   'P 1'
#
loop_
_entity.id
_entity.type
_entity.pdbx_description
1 polymer ?
#
loop_
_entity_poly.entity_id
_entity_poly.type
_entity_poly.pdbx_seq_one_letter_code
_entity_poly.pdbx_strand_id
1 'polypeptide(L)'
;MKFNRWLLVATFVVGFSCRGFGIIEGSVPDARELVNKPVDINGYQVHCSAFNSKFLSPGIATSYKLTRRSREGIINVAVRDTKISQVGTAASAKIKGRVANLLGQGVELNFQEVREDDAIYYLASFSFSNEDILTFTLDVQPEKSPRSGQVKFRQQFFSE
;
A
#
# COMPACT_ATOMS: atom_id res chain seq x y z
N MET A 1 52.06 22.83 -28.06
CA MET A 1 52.28 21.40 -28.36
C MET A 1 50.99 20.82 -28.88
N LYS A 2 51.01 20.34 -30.14
CA LYS A 2 49.86 19.90 -30.92
C LYS A 2 49.75 18.37 -30.89
N PHE A 3 48.50 17.90 -30.80
CA PHE A 3 47.90 16.72 -31.45
C PHE A 3 48.64 15.38 -31.40
N ASN A 4 48.01 14.41 -30.73
CA ASN A 4 48.04 13.01 -31.17
C ASN A 4 46.60 12.53 -31.44
N ARG A 5 46.30 12.33 -32.72
CA ARG A 5 45.30 11.37 -33.23
C ARG A 5 45.82 9.97 -32.91
N TRP A 6 44.93 9.01 -32.70
CA TRP A 6 44.87 7.74 -33.45
C TRP A 6 43.46 7.18 -33.32
N LEU A 7 42.88 6.90 -34.48
CA LEU A 7 41.56 6.31 -34.71
C LEU A 7 41.68 4.79 -34.54
N LEU A 8 40.68 4.12 -33.97
CA LEU A 8 40.26 2.81 -34.47
C LEU A 8 38.79 2.55 -34.09
N VAL A 9 38.05 2.21 -35.14
CA VAL A 9 36.64 1.93 -35.21
C VAL A 9 36.40 0.51 -34.67
N ALA A 10 35.41 0.34 -33.80
CA ALA A 10 34.80 -0.95 -33.52
C ALA A 10 33.29 -0.77 -33.41
N THR A 11 32.64 -0.86 -34.58
CA THR A 11 31.21 -1.07 -34.71
C THR A 11 30.88 -2.42 -34.10
N PHE A 12 30.16 -2.45 -32.98
CA PHE A 12 29.52 -3.66 -32.50
C PHE A 12 28.03 -3.38 -32.33
N VAL A 13 27.30 -3.59 -33.43
CA VAL A 13 25.85 -3.73 -33.41
C VAL A 13 25.55 -5.09 -32.80
N VAL A 14 25.24 -5.13 -31.51
CA VAL A 14 24.52 -6.27 -30.93
C VAL A 14 23.06 -5.90 -30.91
N GLY A 15 22.32 -6.44 -31.88
CA GLY A 15 20.88 -6.44 -31.86
C GLY A 15 20.41 -7.33 -30.71
N PHE A 16 20.06 -6.73 -29.58
CA PHE A 16 19.15 -7.36 -28.63
C PHE A 16 17.74 -6.90 -28.96
N SER A 17 17.05 -7.75 -29.72
CA SER A 17 15.60 -7.80 -29.74
C SER A 17 15.14 -8.19 -28.33
N CYS A 18 14.94 -7.18 -27.46
CA CYS A 18 14.15 -7.40 -26.26
C CYS A 18 12.68 -7.36 -26.69
N ARG A 19 12.19 -8.53 -27.13
CA ARG A 19 10.76 -8.80 -27.24
C ARG A 19 10.08 -8.37 -25.95
N GLY A 20 8.96 -7.69 -26.11
CA GLY A 20 8.23 -7.01 -25.05
C GLY A 20 8.11 -7.81 -23.76
N PHE A 21 8.54 -7.19 -22.67
CA PHE A 21 8.12 -7.57 -21.34
C PHE A 21 7.11 -6.52 -20.90
N GLY A 22 5.84 -6.82 -21.16
CA GLY A 22 4.73 -6.06 -20.60
C GLY A 22 4.72 -6.27 -19.10
N ILE A 23 5.36 -5.36 -18.36
CA ILE A 23 5.11 -5.20 -16.94
C ILE A 23 3.73 -4.54 -16.83
N ILE A 24 2.68 -5.34 -16.71
CA ILE A 24 1.46 -4.87 -16.05
C ILE A 24 1.66 -5.18 -14.57
N GLU A 25 2.53 -4.41 -13.90
CA GLU A 25 2.60 -4.38 -12.44
C GLU A 25 1.36 -3.63 -11.95
N GLY A 26 0.28 -4.37 -11.74
CA GLY A 26 -0.71 -3.95 -10.76
C GLY A 26 -0.17 -4.34 -9.40
N SER A 27 0.72 -3.52 -8.84
CA SER A 27 1.22 -3.60 -7.46
C SER A 27 0.15 -3.07 -6.49
N VAL A 28 0.22 -3.48 -5.21
CA VAL A 28 -0.49 -2.71 -4.18
C VAL A 28 0.09 -1.29 -4.24
N PRO A 29 -0.74 -0.22 -4.26
CA PRO A 29 -0.23 1.13 -4.38
C PRO A 29 0.85 1.35 -3.31
N ASP A 30 2.02 1.82 -3.74
CA ASP A 30 3.15 2.03 -2.83
C ASP A 30 2.70 2.91 -1.67
N ALA A 31 3.26 2.71 -0.48
CA ALA A 31 2.85 3.46 0.70
C ALA A 31 3.08 4.99 0.56
N ARG A 32 3.84 5.45 -0.46
CA ARG A 32 3.96 6.87 -0.82
C ARG A 32 2.79 7.41 -1.64
N GLU A 33 1.98 6.55 -2.24
CA GLU A 33 0.88 6.89 -3.15
C GLU A 33 -0.51 6.69 -2.52
N LEU A 34 -0.57 6.57 -1.18
CA LEU A 34 -1.83 6.41 -0.48
C LEU A 34 -2.61 7.74 -0.47
N VAL A 35 -3.91 7.64 -0.78
CA VAL A 35 -4.82 8.79 -0.98
C VAL A 35 -4.91 9.70 0.24
N ASN A 36 -4.77 9.16 1.45
CA ASN A 36 -4.91 9.92 2.68
C ASN A 36 -3.56 10.43 3.20
N LYS A 37 -3.58 11.66 3.74
CA LYS A 37 -2.43 12.22 4.47
C LYS A 37 -2.01 11.25 5.60
N PRO A 38 -0.71 10.96 5.76
CA PRO A 38 -0.24 10.12 6.85
C PRO A 38 -0.55 10.73 8.21
N VAL A 39 -0.79 9.87 9.19
CA VAL A 39 -1.00 10.27 10.60
C VAL A 39 0.26 9.95 11.39
N ASP A 40 0.84 10.97 12.03
CA ASP A 40 2.00 10.82 12.90
C ASP A 40 1.58 10.34 14.30
N ILE A 41 2.20 9.25 14.75
CA ILE A 41 2.02 8.64 16.07
C ILE A 41 3.39 8.40 16.68
N ASN A 42 3.82 9.26 17.60
CA ASN A 42 5.06 9.09 18.38
C ASN A 42 6.34 8.85 17.53
N GLY A 43 6.48 9.55 16.40
CA GLY A 43 7.61 9.37 15.47
C GLY A 43 7.43 8.20 14.49
N TYR A 44 6.22 7.67 14.36
CA TYR A 44 5.82 6.75 13.29
C TYR A 44 4.79 7.43 12.40
N GLN A 45 4.91 7.26 11.09
CA GLN A 45 3.87 7.66 10.14
C GLN A 45 3.03 6.45 9.75
N VAL A 46 1.73 6.58 9.92
CA VAL A 46 0.75 5.60 9.46
C VAL A 46 0.09 6.11 8.19
N HIS A 47 0.31 5.38 7.11
CA HIS A 47 -0.30 5.61 5.82
C HIS A 47 -1.49 4.65 5.67
N CYS A 48 -2.65 5.18 5.33
CA CYS A 48 -3.86 4.39 5.10
C CYS A 48 -4.45 4.69 3.73
N SER A 49 -4.78 3.64 2.97
CA SER A 49 -5.63 3.75 1.80
C SER A 49 -6.72 2.69 1.86
N ALA A 50 -7.86 2.98 1.25
CA ALA A 50 -8.92 2.00 1.11
C ALA A 50 -9.53 2.14 -0.28
N PHE A 51 -9.69 1.03 -0.99
CA PHE A 51 -10.07 1.00 -2.40
C PHE A 51 -10.86 -0.27 -2.72
N ASN A 52 -11.53 -0.29 -3.88
CA ASN A 52 -12.28 -1.47 -4.33
C ASN A 52 -11.33 -2.61 -4.67
N SER A 53 -11.62 -3.83 -4.21
CA SER A 53 -10.83 -5.04 -4.50
C SER A 53 -10.66 -5.30 -6.00
N LYS A 54 -11.57 -4.81 -6.85
CA LYS A 54 -11.43 -4.87 -8.32
C LYS A 54 -10.15 -4.24 -8.84
N PHE A 55 -9.58 -3.25 -8.14
CA PHE A 55 -8.33 -2.61 -8.53
C PHE A 55 -7.09 -3.48 -8.29
N LEU A 56 -7.18 -4.53 -7.47
CA LEU A 56 -6.08 -5.48 -7.33
C LEU A 56 -5.85 -6.25 -8.62
N SER A 57 -4.58 -6.48 -8.97
CA SER A 57 -4.26 -7.43 -10.02
C SER A 57 -4.70 -8.85 -9.62
N PRO A 58 -5.06 -9.72 -10.59
CA PRO A 58 -5.43 -11.11 -10.30
C PRO A 58 -4.34 -11.87 -9.53
N GLY A 59 -3.06 -11.59 -9.84
CA GLY A 59 -1.91 -12.20 -9.18
C GLY A 59 -1.87 -11.88 -7.69
N ILE A 60 -1.94 -10.60 -7.33
CA ILE A 60 -1.91 -10.15 -5.92
C ILE A 60 -3.10 -10.69 -5.14
N ALA A 61 -4.30 -10.62 -5.71
CA ALA A 61 -5.49 -11.16 -5.06
C ALA A 61 -5.36 -12.67 -4.77
N THR A 62 -4.79 -13.42 -5.70
CA THR A 62 -4.58 -14.87 -5.52
C THR A 62 -3.50 -15.15 -4.48
N SER A 63 -2.35 -14.48 -4.57
CA SER A 63 -1.23 -14.64 -3.64
C SER A 63 -1.63 -14.38 -2.19
N TYR A 64 -2.46 -13.35 -1.97
CA TYR A 64 -2.90 -12.96 -0.63
C TYR A 64 -4.29 -13.46 -0.25
N LYS A 65 -4.87 -14.38 -1.06
CA LYS A 65 -6.21 -14.96 -0.84
C LYS A 65 -7.31 -13.91 -0.63
N LEU A 66 -7.17 -12.76 -1.30
CA LEU A 66 -8.13 -11.67 -1.29
C LEU A 66 -9.19 -11.94 -2.35
N THR A 67 -10.46 -11.79 -1.98
CA THR A 67 -11.55 -11.98 -2.93
C THR A 67 -11.77 -10.70 -3.73
N ARG A 68 -11.78 -10.81 -5.06
CA ARG A 68 -12.10 -9.68 -5.96
C ARG A 68 -13.60 -9.69 -6.27
N ARG A 69 -14.33 -8.72 -5.73
CA ARG A 69 -15.77 -8.50 -5.98
C ARG A 69 -16.09 -7.01 -6.06
N SER A 70 -17.14 -6.66 -6.80
CA SER A 70 -17.59 -5.25 -6.96
C SER A 70 -17.98 -4.56 -5.66
N ARG A 71 -18.39 -5.34 -4.64
CA ARG A 71 -18.84 -4.87 -3.32
C ARG A 71 -17.88 -5.23 -2.20
N GLU A 72 -16.62 -5.50 -2.55
CA GLU A 72 -15.58 -5.86 -1.60
C GLU A 72 -14.44 -4.86 -1.71
N GLY A 73 -14.12 -4.23 -0.60
CA GLY A 73 -13.07 -3.23 -0.47
C GLY A 73 -11.88 -3.82 0.27
N ILE A 74 -10.72 -3.24 0.00
CA ILE A 74 -9.46 -3.56 0.67
C ILE A 74 -8.97 -2.30 1.34
N ILE A 75 -8.62 -2.40 2.62
CA ILE A 75 -7.85 -1.38 3.32
C ILE A 75 -6.39 -1.84 3.35
N ASN A 76 -5.49 -0.94 2.99
CA ASN A 76 -4.06 -1.08 3.12
C ASN A 76 -3.55 -0.09 4.17
N VAL A 77 -2.83 -0.61 5.16
CA VAL A 77 -2.17 0.18 6.20
C VAL A 77 -0.67 -0.12 6.16
N ALA A 78 0.13 0.93 6.06
CA ALA A 78 1.58 0.86 6.14
C ALA A 78 2.09 1.76 7.27
N VAL A 79 3.06 1.26 8.05
CA VAL A 79 3.65 1.99 9.17
C VAL A 79 5.12 2.20 8.89
N ARG A 80 5.58 3.45 9.03
CA ARG A 80 6.97 3.85 8.81
C ARG A 80 7.56 4.50 10.06
N ASP A 81 8.74 4.08 10.47
CA ASP A 81 9.52 4.74 11.52
C ASP A 81 10.26 5.94 10.92
N THR A 82 9.84 7.14 11.26
CA THR A 82 10.40 8.40 10.76
C THR A 82 11.37 9.05 11.75
N LYS A 83 11.76 8.36 12.83
CA LYS A 83 12.71 8.90 13.82
C LYS A 83 14.12 9.01 13.27
N ILE A 84 14.48 8.15 12.32
CA ILE A 84 15.84 8.05 11.75
C ILE A 84 15.96 8.89 10.48
N SER A 85 14.91 8.96 9.65
CA SER A 85 14.90 9.76 8.42
C SER A 85 13.49 10.22 8.06
N GLN A 86 13.38 11.32 7.30
CA GLN A 86 12.09 11.83 6.82
C GLN A 86 11.39 10.86 5.84
N VAL A 87 12.15 10.02 5.14
CA VAL A 87 11.59 8.99 4.24
C VAL A 87 10.97 7.84 5.06
N GLY A 88 11.52 7.61 6.25
CA GLY A 88 11.14 6.54 7.17
C GLY A 88 11.58 5.15 6.69
N THR A 89 11.54 4.19 7.61
CA THR A 89 11.78 2.76 7.34
C THR A 89 10.55 1.95 7.69
N ALA A 90 10.25 0.85 6.99
CA ALA A 90 9.09 0.03 7.32
C ALA A 90 9.19 -0.47 8.77
N ALA A 91 8.08 -0.39 9.49
CA ALA A 91 8.00 -0.77 10.89
C ALA A 91 6.82 -1.73 11.12
N SER A 92 7.10 -2.86 11.73
CA SER A 92 6.07 -3.79 12.20
C SER A 92 5.17 -3.11 13.23
N ALA A 93 3.87 -3.42 13.17
CA ALA A 93 2.87 -2.88 14.08
C ALA A 93 1.76 -3.89 14.36
N LYS A 94 1.19 -3.83 15.57
CA LYS A 94 -0.08 -4.48 15.88
C LYS A 94 -1.20 -3.53 15.50
N ILE A 95 -2.09 -3.97 14.61
CA ILE A 95 -3.19 -3.15 14.11
C ILE A 95 -4.50 -3.83 14.46
N LYS A 96 -5.37 -3.07 15.14
CA LYS A 96 -6.78 -3.40 15.30
C LYS A 96 -7.59 -2.37 14.56
N GLY A 97 -8.69 -2.77 13.96
CA GLY A 97 -9.52 -1.82 13.22
C GLY A 97 -10.97 -2.23 13.14
N ARG A 98 -11.80 -1.21 12.95
CA ARG A 98 -13.23 -1.36 12.68
C ARG A 98 -13.61 -0.42 11.55
N VAL A 99 -14.47 -0.90 10.67
CA VAL A 99 -15.13 -0.09 9.65
C VAL A 99 -16.60 0.02 10.00
N ALA A 100 -17.20 1.20 9.85
CA ALA A 100 -18.62 1.42 10.10
C ALA A 100 -19.23 2.38 9.07
N ASN A 101 -20.47 2.13 8.67
CA ASN A 101 -21.26 3.03 7.84
C ASN A 101 -21.81 4.22 8.66
N LEU A 102 -22.53 5.14 8.01
CA LEU A 102 -23.12 6.31 8.65
C LEU A 102 -24.17 5.97 9.73
N LEU A 103 -24.80 4.79 9.64
CA LEU A 103 -25.75 4.29 10.63
C LEU A 103 -25.07 3.67 11.86
N GLY A 104 -23.73 3.64 11.89
CA GLY A 104 -22.95 3.04 12.97
C GLY A 104 -22.86 1.52 12.91
N GLN A 105 -23.46 0.88 11.91
CA GLN A 105 -23.30 -0.55 11.68
C GLN A 105 -21.88 -0.79 11.18
N GLY A 106 -21.15 -1.67 11.84
CA GLY A 106 -19.74 -1.87 11.54
C GLY A 106 -19.23 -3.25 11.89
N VAL A 107 -18.12 -3.60 11.26
CA VAL A 107 -17.44 -4.89 11.37
C VAL A 107 -15.98 -4.67 11.74
N GLU A 108 -15.41 -5.63 12.48
CA GLU A 108 -13.98 -5.64 12.75
C GLU A 108 -13.20 -6.02 11.48
N LEU A 109 -12.03 -5.42 11.32
CA LEU A 109 -11.12 -5.64 10.21
C LEU A 109 -10.09 -6.68 10.62
N ASN A 110 -10.03 -7.78 9.87
CA ASN A 110 -9.04 -8.83 10.07
C ASN A 110 -7.82 -8.53 9.19
N PHE A 111 -6.78 -7.96 9.80
CA PHE A 111 -5.55 -7.61 9.10
C PHE A 111 -4.65 -8.82 8.90
N GLN A 112 -4.21 -9.02 7.66
CA GLN A 112 -3.12 -9.90 7.29
C GLN A 112 -1.87 -9.06 7.03
N GLU A 113 -0.76 -9.44 7.67
CA GLU A 113 0.54 -8.84 7.39
C GLU A 113 1.13 -9.43 6.10
N VAL A 114 1.61 -8.56 5.24
CA VAL A 114 2.28 -8.87 3.98
C VAL A 114 3.64 -8.20 4.00
N ARG A 115 4.68 -8.96 3.67
CA ARG A 115 6.06 -8.47 3.58
C ARG A 115 6.56 -8.66 2.16
N GLU A 116 6.93 -7.56 1.52
CA GLU A 116 7.51 -7.53 0.17
C GLU A 116 8.82 -6.74 0.26
N ASP A 117 9.95 -7.41 -0.02
CA ASP A 117 11.29 -6.85 0.12
C ASP A 117 11.51 -6.14 1.47
N ASP A 118 11.60 -4.80 1.44
CA ASP A 118 11.81 -3.94 2.61
C ASP A 118 10.52 -3.23 3.10
N ALA A 119 9.36 -3.63 2.58
CA ALA A 119 8.06 -3.04 2.90
C ALA A 119 7.16 -4.01 3.69
N ILE A 120 6.40 -3.44 4.63
CA ILE A 120 5.42 -4.15 5.45
C ILE A 120 4.06 -3.48 5.26
N TYR A 121 3.08 -4.28 4.83
CA TYR A 121 1.70 -3.85 4.61
C TYR A 121 0.75 -4.69 5.45
N TYR A 122 -0.34 -4.07 5.88
CA TYR A 122 -1.43 -4.74 6.56
C TYR A 122 -2.69 -4.58 5.72
N LEU A 123 -3.15 -5.70 5.18
CA LEU A 123 -4.32 -5.76 4.30
C LEU A 123 -5.51 -6.35 5.05
N ALA A 124 -6.67 -5.73 4.94
CA ALA A 124 -7.93 -6.33 5.39
C ALA A 124 -9.02 -6.13 4.32
N SER A 125 -9.86 -7.14 4.13
CA SER A 125 -11.04 -7.04 3.29
C SER A 125 -12.27 -6.63 4.11
N PHE A 126 -13.19 -5.93 3.46
CA PHE A 126 -14.50 -5.58 4.02
C PHE A 126 -15.55 -5.52 2.92
N SER A 127 -16.80 -5.81 3.26
CA SER A 127 -17.93 -5.62 2.35
C SER A 127 -18.50 -4.21 2.47
N PHE A 128 -18.99 -3.66 1.36
CA PHE A 128 -19.61 -2.34 1.32
C PHE A 128 -20.80 -2.31 0.34
N SER A 129 -21.71 -1.36 0.50
CA SER A 129 -22.85 -1.14 -0.42
C SER A 129 -22.54 -0.09 -1.49
N ASN A 130 -23.34 0.01 -2.56
CA ASN A 130 -23.11 1.09 -3.52
C ASN A 130 -23.27 2.46 -2.85
N GLU A 131 -22.37 3.40 -3.17
CA GLU A 131 -22.38 4.77 -2.65
C GLU A 131 -22.31 4.86 -1.12
N ASP A 132 -21.60 3.92 -0.49
CA ASP A 132 -21.48 3.85 0.97
C ASP A 132 -20.33 4.71 1.48
N ILE A 133 -20.59 5.48 2.55
CA ILE A 133 -19.58 6.28 3.23
C ILE A 133 -19.16 5.54 4.49
N LEU A 134 -17.94 5.03 4.46
CA LEU A 134 -17.39 4.22 5.54
C LEU A 134 -16.39 5.03 6.36
N THR A 135 -16.53 4.91 7.68
CA THR A 135 -15.58 5.42 8.66
C THR A 135 -14.69 4.28 9.14
N PHE A 136 -13.40 4.42 8.93
CA PHE A 136 -12.37 3.51 9.44
C PHE A 136 -11.82 4.07 10.73
N THR A 137 -11.77 3.24 11.76
CA THR A 137 -11.12 3.55 13.03
C THR A 137 -10.12 2.45 13.32
N LEU A 138 -8.83 2.81 13.37
CA LEU A 138 -7.72 1.90 13.55
C LEU A 138 -6.97 2.27 14.83
N ASP A 139 -6.66 1.30 15.65
CA ASP A 139 -5.70 1.43 16.75
C ASP A 139 -4.40 0.75 16.31
N VAL A 140 -3.36 1.57 16.15
CA VAL A 140 -2.06 1.15 15.63
C VAL A 140 -1.03 1.24 16.75
N GLN A 141 -0.36 0.12 17.02
CA GLN A 141 0.73 0.03 17.98
C GLN A 141 2.01 -0.44 17.27
N PRO A 142 2.92 0.48 16.89
CA PRO A 142 4.23 0.12 16.39
C PRO A 142 4.98 -0.75 17.40
N GLU A 143 5.66 -1.80 16.95
CA GLU A 143 6.29 -2.79 17.83
C GLU A 143 7.34 -2.18 18.77
N LYS A 144 8.08 -1.18 18.27
CA LYS A 144 9.11 -0.43 19.01
C LYS A 144 8.53 0.77 19.81
N SER A 145 7.21 0.87 19.92
CA SER A 145 6.52 1.90 20.69
C SER A 145 5.71 1.29 21.82
N PRO A 146 5.85 1.77 23.07
CA PRO A 146 5.01 1.33 24.18
C PRO A 146 3.57 1.89 24.10
N ARG A 147 3.33 2.87 23.21
CA ARG A 147 2.03 3.53 23.06
C ARG A 147 1.41 3.19 21.71
N SER A 148 0.12 2.88 21.73
CA SER A 148 -0.74 2.89 20.55
C SER A 148 -1.16 4.32 20.21
N GLY A 149 -1.59 4.53 18.97
CA GLY A 149 -2.31 5.73 18.56
C GLY A 149 -3.47 5.35 17.63
N GLN A 150 -4.46 6.24 17.58
CA GLN A 150 -5.66 6.02 16.78
C GLN A 150 -5.56 6.77 15.45
N VAL A 151 -5.93 6.08 14.37
CA VAL A 151 -6.10 6.65 13.03
C VAL A 151 -7.57 6.53 12.66
N LYS A 152 -8.19 7.66 12.28
CA LYS A 152 -9.58 7.70 11.88
C LYS A 152 -9.74 8.50 10.59
N PHE A 153 -10.37 7.90 9.59
CA PHE A 153 -10.65 8.56 8.32
C PHE A 153 -11.95 8.04 7.72
N ARG A 154 -12.48 8.79 6.75
CA ARG A 154 -13.69 8.43 6.01
C ARG A 154 -13.36 8.28 4.54
N GLN A 155 -14.01 7.32 3.89
CA GLN A 155 -13.88 7.10 2.45
C GLN A 155 -15.26 6.73 1.88
N GLN A 156 -15.60 7.31 0.74
CA GLN A 156 -16.77 6.92 -0.02
C GLN A 156 -16.39 5.82 -1.01
N PHE A 157 -17.24 4.81 -1.11
CA PHE A 157 -17.07 3.67 -2.01
C PHE A 157 -18.20 3.61 -3.03
N PHE A 158 -17.83 3.26 -4.26
CA PHE A 158 -18.76 3.02 -5.37
C PHE A 158 -18.59 1.58 -5.82
N SER A 159 -19.72 0.89 -6.04
CA SER A 159 -19.72 -0.47 -6.58
C SER A 159 -20.03 -0.41 -8.08
N GLU A 160 -19.00 -0.10 -8.88
CA GLU A 160 -19.02 -0.32 -10.33
C GLU A 160 -18.48 -1.71 -10.67
#